data_AF-A0A389MM64-F1
#
_entry.id   AF-A0A389MM64-F1
#
_cell.length_a   1.000
_cell.length_b   1.000
_cell.length_c   1.000
_cell.angle_alpha   90.00
_cell.angle_beta   90.00
_cell.angle_gamma   90.00
#
_symmetry.space_group_name_H-M   'P 1'
#
loop_
_entity.id
_entity.type
_entity.pdbx_description
1 polymer ?
#
loop_
_entity_poly.entity_id
_entity_poly.type
_entity_poly.pdbx_seq_one_letter_code
_entity_poly.pdbx_strand_id
1 'polypeptide(L)'
;MFAGPGEWLGDPNGSFRIEGFSVQWPRRPAEVDISYGCALLGLGRMPDGVVGEFVGTRMQARAINGVAFRLIGEQADGFALIVEAVFSDGTRFGPALAPVDLRGPTGREFLVALRLQLSEVGAKPQRPPASPHIAAAPPQETARRKPARIFRAPRSVASA
;
A
#
# COMPACT_ATOMS: atom_id res chain seq x y z
N MET A 1 0.71 -1.58 20.29
CA MET A 1 0.29 -2.73 19.46
C MET A 1 0.53 -2.37 18.01
N PHE A 2 0.94 -3.32 17.18
CA PHE A 2 1.22 -3.11 15.75
C PHE A 2 0.44 -4.16 14.95
N ALA A 3 -0.11 -3.75 13.82
CA ALA A 3 -0.75 -4.63 12.84
C ALA A 3 -0.23 -4.22 11.45
N GLY A 4 -0.09 -5.19 10.55
CA GLY A 4 0.30 -4.92 9.17
C GLY A 4 -0.81 -4.23 8.37
N PRO A 5 -0.49 -3.76 7.14
CA PRO A 5 -1.50 -3.23 6.22
C PRO A 5 -2.60 -4.26 5.95
N GLY A 6 -3.87 -3.88 6.10
CA GLY A 6 -5.02 -4.77 5.90
C GLY A 6 -5.22 -5.81 7.01
N GLU A 7 -4.43 -5.79 8.08
CA GLU A 7 -4.61 -6.64 9.25
C GLU A 7 -5.43 -5.92 10.33
N TRP A 8 -6.06 -6.70 11.19
CA TRP A 8 -6.75 -6.16 12.36
C TRP A 8 -5.74 -5.79 13.44
N LEU A 9 -5.77 -4.53 13.86
CA LEU A 9 -5.29 -4.12 15.17
C LEU A 9 -6.36 -4.51 16.20
N GLY A 10 -6.03 -5.38 17.14
CA GLY A 10 -6.99 -5.93 18.10
C GLY A 10 -7.67 -7.19 17.56
N ASP A 11 -8.85 -7.51 18.11
CA ASP A 11 -9.64 -8.69 17.71
C ASP A 11 -11.09 -8.26 17.46
N PRO A 12 -11.61 -8.35 16.23
CA PRO A 12 -12.99 -7.94 15.91
C PRO A 12 -14.06 -8.81 16.57
N ASN A 13 -13.70 -9.95 17.16
CA ASN A 13 -14.58 -10.79 17.96
C ASN A 13 -14.19 -10.78 19.45
N GLY A 14 -13.19 -9.98 19.83
CA GLY A 14 -12.67 -9.89 21.18
C GLY A 14 -13.40 -8.86 22.04
N SER A 15 -13.03 -8.83 23.32
CA SER A 15 -13.58 -7.89 24.31
C SER A 15 -12.53 -6.91 24.86
N PHE A 16 -11.30 -6.96 24.36
CA PHE A 16 -10.21 -6.11 24.84
C PHE A 16 -10.29 -4.74 24.18
N ARG A 17 -10.25 -3.69 25.01
CA ARG A 17 -10.23 -2.30 24.53
C ARG A 17 -8.88 -1.92 23.94
N ILE A 18 -8.92 -1.03 22.95
CA ILE A 18 -7.75 -0.32 22.45
C ILE A 18 -7.64 1.02 23.18
N GLU A 19 -6.48 1.28 23.78
CA GLU A 19 -6.20 2.54 24.52
C GLU A 19 -5.44 3.57 23.67
N GLY A 20 -4.75 3.11 22.63
CA GLY A 20 -3.92 3.94 21.76
C GLY A 20 -3.27 3.14 20.63
N PHE A 21 -2.91 3.84 19.56
CA PHE A 21 -2.28 3.25 18.38
C PHE A 21 -1.41 4.27 17.64
N SER A 22 -0.56 3.76 16.75
CA SER A 22 0.22 4.55 15.80
C SER A 22 0.06 3.92 14.42
N VAL A 23 -0.17 4.74 13.40
CA VAL A 23 -0.19 4.26 12.01
C VAL A 23 1.19 4.38 11.41
N GLN A 24 1.66 3.31 10.77
CA GLN A 24 2.92 3.28 10.06
C GLN A 24 2.67 3.13 8.57
N TRP A 25 3.36 3.92 7.75
CA TRP A 25 3.32 3.83 6.30
C TRP A 25 4.75 3.76 5.76
N PRO A 26 5.35 2.55 5.74
CA PRO A 26 6.69 2.37 5.17
C PRO A 26 6.72 2.78 3.71
N ARG A 27 7.78 3.51 3.31
CA ARG A 27 7.95 4.03 1.94
C ARG A 27 6.82 4.95 1.46
N ARG A 28 6.16 5.66 2.40
CA ARG A 28 5.25 6.76 2.08
C ARG A 28 5.91 7.76 1.11
N PRO A 29 5.26 8.13 -0.01
CA PRO A 29 5.75 9.16 -0.91
C PRO A 29 5.83 10.54 -0.24
N ALA A 30 6.62 11.44 -0.81
CA ALA A 30 6.58 12.84 -0.42
C ALA A 30 5.20 13.45 -0.72
N GLU A 31 4.84 14.51 0.01
CA GLU A 31 3.63 15.31 -0.25
C GLU A 31 2.28 14.58 -0.08
N VAL A 32 2.26 13.41 0.58
CA VAL A 32 1.05 12.74 1.04
C VAL A 32 1.24 12.18 2.45
N ASP A 33 0.24 12.31 3.31
CA ASP A 33 0.24 11.76 4.67
C ASP A 33 -1.15 11.27 5.09
N ILE A 34 -1.20 10.53 6.20
CA ILE A 34 -2.45 10.16 6.87
C ILE A 34 -2.53 10.98 8.15
N SER A 35 -3.54 11.83 8.25
CA SER A 35 -3.93 12.45 9.52
C SER A 35 -4.97 11.57 10.20
N TYR A 36 -4.74 11.27 11.48
CA TYR A 36 -5.64 10.43 12.25
C TYR A 36 -5.69 10.85 13.71
N GLY A 37 -6.84 10.59 14.32
CA GLY A 37 -7.11 10.95 15.70
C GLY A 37 -8.01 9.94 16.38
N CYS A 38 -8.17 10.12 17.67
CA CYS A 38 -9.09 9.33 18.47
C CYS A 38 -9.90 10.21 19.43
N ALA A 39 -11.04 9.69 19.86
CA ALA A 39 -11.76 10.16 21.02
C ALA A 39 -11.57 9.14 22.16
N LEU A 40 -11.40 9.65 23.37
CA LEU A 40 -11.26 8.83 24.57
C LEU A 40 -12.53 8.93 25.42
N LEU A 41 -12.96 7.78 25.95
CA LEU A 41 -14.12 7.70 26.82
C LEU A 41 -13.94 8.63 28.03
N GLY A 42 -14.91 9.54 28.21
CA GLY A 42 -14.92 10.53 29.29
C GLY A 42 -13.96 11.72 29.12
N LEU A 43 -13.17 11.79 28.04
CA LEU A 43 -12.30 12.95 27.74
C LEU A 43 -12.64 13.61 26.39
N GLY A 44 -13.25 12.88 25.46
CA GLY A 44 -13.63 13.42 24.15
C GLY A 44 -12.49 13.36 23.14
N ARG A 45 -12.57 14.21 22.11
CA ARG A 45 -11.64 14.23 20.97
C ARG A 45 -10.26 14.70 21.41
N MET A 46 -9.24 13.93 21.03
CA MET A 46 -7.83 14.28 21.19
C MET A 46 -7.32 15.02 19.94
N PRO A 47 -6.22 15.77 20.03
CA PRO A 47 -5.53 16.28 18.86
C PRO A 47 -5.18 15.15 17.88
N ASP A 48 -5.32 15.43 16.59
CA ASP A 48 -4.94 14.49 15.54
C ASP A 48 -3.41 14.47 15.41
N GLY A 49 -2.87 13.30 15.10
CA GLY A 49 -1.48 13.13 14.71
C GLY A 49 -1.34 12.75 13.24
N VAL A 50 -0.09 12.56 12.81
CA VAL A 50 0.29 12.08 11.48
C VAL A 50 1.02 10.74 11.54
N VAL A 51 1.38 10.17 10.39
CA VAL A 51 2.07 8.87 10.32
C VAL A 51 3.29 8.85 11.24
N GLY A 52 3.41 7.79 12.03
CA GLY A 52 4.49 7.59 13.01
C GLY A 52 4.18 8.10 14.42
N GLU A 53 3.27 9.07 14.57
CA GLU A 53 2.87 9.59 15.88
C GLU A 53 1.98 8.59 16.64
N PHE A 54 1.78 8.80 17.94
CA PHE A 54 0.89 7.96 18.73
C PHE A 54 -0.31 8.77 19.20
N VAL A 55 -1.51 8.23 18.99
CA VAL A 55 -2.76 8.78 19.52
C VAL A 55 -3.34 7.87 20.60
N GLY A 56 -4.02 8.47 21.57
CA GLY A 56 -4.62 7.78 22.71
C GLY A 56 -3.76 7.88 23.99
N THR A 57 -3.88 6.89 24.87
CA THR A 57 -3.14 6.85 26.14
C THR A 57 -2.36 5.56 26.29
N ARG A 58 -1.33 5.58 27.14
CA ARG A 58 -0.58 4.39 27.55
C ARG A 58 -0.73 4.18 29.04
N MET A 59 -1.21 3.01 29.46
CA MET A 59 -1.30 2.62 30.87
C MET A 59 -2.16 3.56 31.73
N GLN A 60 -3.09 4.30 31.11
CA GLN A 60 -4.03 5.19 31.82
C GLN A 60 -5.43 4.59 31.91
N ALA A 61 -5.62 3.35 31.45
CA ALA A 61 -6.88 2.64 31.48
C ALA A 61 -8.04 3.34 30.73
N ARG A 62 -7.75 4.25 29.80
CA ARG A 62 -8.75 5.00 29.04
C ARG A 62 -8.96 4.37 27.67
N ALA A 63 -10.20 3.95 27.42
CA ALA A 63 -10.59 3.34 26.17
C ALA A 63 -10.80 4.39 25.07
N ILE A 64 -10.41 4.06 23.85
CA ILE A 64 -10.84 4.80 22.66
C ILE A 64 -12.31 4.49 22.39
N ASN A 65 -13.15 5.51 22.18
CA ASN A 65 -14.56 5.37 21.82
C ASN A 65 -14.90 6.01 20.45
N GLY A 66 -13.89 6.51 19.74
CA GLY A 66 -14.03 7.01 18.39
C GLY A 66 -12.69 7.19 17.69
N VAL A 67 -12.69 7.14 16.37
CA VAL A 67 -11.50 7.31 15.52
C VAL A 67 -11.84 8.16 14.31
N ALA A 68 -10.87 8.94 13.85
CA ALA A 68 -11.00 9.71 12.62
C ALA A 68 -9.77 9.52 11.75
N PHE A 69 -9.98 9.45 10.44
CA PHE A 69 -8.91 9.26 9.46
C PHE A 69 -9.17 10.09 8.22
N ARG A 70 -8.11 10.65 7.65
CA ARG A 70 -8.12 11.31 6.34
C ARG A 70 -6.74 11.28 5.69
N LEU A 71 -6.71 11.30 4.37
CA LEU A 71 -5.50 11.60 3.61
C LEU A 71 -5.30 13.13 3.56
N ILE A 72 -4.05 13.57 3.63
CA ILE A 72 -3.63 14.98 3.54
C ILE A 72 -2.41 15.12 2.63
N GLY A 73 -2.16 16.33 2.14
CA GLY A 73 -1.05 16.64 1.24
C GLY A 73 -1.49 16.78 -0.23
N GLU A 74 -0.60 17.32 -1.07
CA GLU A 74 -0.88 17.63 -2.48
C GLU A 74 -1.13 16.37 -3.33
N GLN A 75 -0.52 15.24 -2.95
CA GLN A 75 -0.66 13.97 -3.67
C GLN A 75 -1.72 13.05 -3.04
N ALA A 76 -2.54 13.54 -2.11
CA ALA A 76 -3.54 12.73 -1.40
C ALA A 76 -4.56 12.06 -2.32
N ASP A 77 -4.98 12.75 -3.40
CA ASP A 77 -5.97 12.24 -4.35
C ASP A 77 -5.47 11.03 -5.16
N GLY A 78 -4.16 10.77 -5.15
CA GLY A 78 -3.55 9.56 -5.73
C GLY A 78 -3.71 8.31 -4.86
N PHE A 79 -4.38 8.41 -3.70
CA PHE A 79 -4.51 7.31 -2.74
C PHE A 79 -5.95 7.16 -2.24
N ALA A 80 -6.30 5.92 -1.87
CA ALA A 80 -7.54 5.59 -1.18
C ALA A 80 -7.19 4.90 0.15
N LEU A 81 -7.77 5.41 1.24
CA LEU A 81 -7.68 4.82 2.56
C LEU A 81 -9.05 4.26 2.96
N ILE A 82 -9.12 2.94 3.10
CA ILE A 82 -10.29 2.22 3.59
C ILE A 82 -10.10 1.95 5.08
N VAL A 83 -11.13 2.22 5.86
CA VAL A 83 -11.15 2.08 7.32
C VAL A 83 -12.30 1.18 7.74
N GLU A 84 -12.00 0.26 8.66
CA GLU A 84 -13.00 -0.55 9.36
C GLU A 84 -12.76 -0.51 10.86
N ALA A 85 -13.84 -0.43 11.63
CA ALA A 85 -13.78 -0.37 13.09
C ALA A 85 -14.85 -1.24 13.72
N VAL A 86 -14.50 -1.92 14.81
CA VAL A 86 -15.42 -2.71 15.62
C VAL A 86 -15.44 -2.17 17.04
N PHE A 87 -16.63 -2.00 17.58
CA PHE A 87 -16.88 -1.50 18.93
C PHE A 87 -17.38 -2.61 19.85
N SER A 88 -17.30 -2.37 21.16
CA SER A 88 -17.53 -3.37 22.22
C SER A 88 -18.96 -3.91 22.30
N ASP A 89 -19.93 -3.25 21.68
CA ASP A 89 -21.31 -3.72 21.54
C ASP A 89 -21.52 -4.64 20.32
N GLY A 90 -20.47 -4.87 19.53
CA GLY A 90 -20.52 -5.62 18.28
C GLY A 90 -20.80 -4.76 17.05
N THR A 91 -21.00 -3.44 17.20
CA THR A 91 -21.18 -2.53 16.07
C THR A 91 -19.93 -2.55 15.18
N ARG A 92 -20.14 -2.68 13.87
CA ARG A 92 -19.09 -2.70 12.84
C ARG A 92 -19.31 -1.58 11.84
N PHE A 93 -18.28 -0.77 11.64
CA PHE A 93 -18.23 0.23 10.59
C PHE A 93 -17.27 -0.20 9.50
N GLY A 94 -17.65 0.11 8.25
CA GLY A 94 -16.84 -0.13 7.07
C GLY A 94 -17.02 -1.49 6.42
N PRO A 95 -16.27 -1.78 5.34
CA PRO A 95 -15.21 -0.93 4.77
C PRO A 95 -15.73 0.42 4.27
N ALA A 96 -15.14 1.51 4.77
CA ALA A 96 -15.51 2.89 4.45
C ALA A 96 -14.31 3.69 3.94
N LEU A 97 -14.50 4.45 2.88
CA LEU A 97 -13.46 5.31 2.31
C LEU A 97 -13.29 6.58 3.16
N ALA A 98 -12.04 6.92 3.50
CA ALA A 98 -11.71 8.17 4.18
C ALA A 98 -12.03 9.40 3.31
N PRO A 99 -12.40 10.56 3.89
CA PRO A 99 -12.38 10.86 5.32
C PRO A 99 -13.52 10.21 6.11
N VAL A 100 -13.23 9.74 7.32
CA VAL A 100 -14.20 9.16 8.24
C VAL A 100 -14.03 9.71 9.66
N ASP A 101 -15.13 9.82 10.41
CA ASP A 101 -15.18 9.95 11.88
C ASP A 101 -16.16 8.86 12.36
N LEU A 102 -15.63 7.80 12.97
CA LEU A 102 -16.36 6.61 13.40
C LEU A 102 -16.42 6.58 14.92
N ARG A 103 -17.62 6.36 15.48
CA ARG A 103 -17.84 6.34 16.93
C ARG A 103 -18.83 5.25 17.32
N GLY A 104 -18.69 4.75 18.55
CA GLY A 104 -19.70 3.88 19.15
C GLY A 104 -21.09 4.52 19.11
N PRO A 105 -22.19 3.77 18.85
CA PRO A 105 -23.52 4.32 18.68
C PRO A 105 -24.02 5.22 19.81
N THR A 106 -23.61 4.96 21.05
CA THR A 106 -23.98 5.79 22.22
C THR A 106 -22.82 6.63 22.73
N GLY A 107 -21.63 6.47 22.13
CA GLY A 107 -20.37 7.06 22.60
C GLY A 107 -19.81 6.40 23.85
N ARG A 108 -20.40 5.30 24.33
CA ARG A 108 -19.90 4.53 25.49
C ARG A 108 -19.14 3.29 25.07
N GLU A 109 -19.36 2.82 23.85
CA GLU A 109 -18.74 1.64 23.31
C GLU A 109 -17.28 1.95 22.98
N PHE A 110 -16.38 1.06 23.40
CA PHE A 110 -14.96 1.22 23.12
C PHE A 110 -14.54 0.42 21.89
N LEU A 111 -13.53 0.94 21.20
CA LEU A 111 -12.91 0.29 20.06
C LEU A 111 -12.24 -1.01 20.51
N VAL A 112 -12.59 -2.12 19.87
CA VAL A 112 -11.98 -3.44 20.10
C VAL A 112 -11.12 -3.90 18.93
N ALA A 113 -11.44 -3.42 17.72
CA ALA A 113 -10.63 -3.69 16.54
C ALA A 113 -10.66 -2.55 15.53
N LEU A 114 -9.55 -2.37 14.83
CA LEU A 114 -9.37 -1.38 13.77
C LEU A 114 -8.58 -2.02 12.62
N ARG A 115 -9.02 -1.82 11.38
CA ARG A 115 -8.28 -2.23 10.19
C ARG A 115 -8.19 -1.07 9.21
N LEU A 116 -7.00 -0.90 8.64
CA LEU A 116 -6.70 0.12 7.64
C LEU A 116 -6.14 -0.56 6.39
N GLN A 117 -6.66 -0.18 5.24
CA GLN A 117 -6.14 -0.61 3.94
C GLN A 117 -5.90 0.62 3.07
N LEU A 118 -4.67 0.76 2.58
CA LEU A 118 -4.24 1.88 1.76
C LEU A 118 -3.85 1.38 0.38
N SER A 119 -4.31 2.05 -0.67
CA SER A 119 -4.00 1.72 -2.06
C SER A 119 -3.79 2.96 -2.91
N GLU A 120 -2.92 2.87 -3.91
CA GLU A 120 -2.79 3.87 -4.97
C GLU A 120 -4.01 3.82 -5.90
N VAL A 121 -4.53 4.99 -6.25
CA VAL A 121 -5.65 5.17 -7.18
C VAL A 121 -5.10 5.86 -8.42
N GLY A 122 -4.77 5.08 -9.46
CA GLY A 122 -4.43 5.63 -10.77
C GLY A 122 -2.95 5.74 -11.14
N ALA A 123 -2.07 4.89 -10.62
CA ALA A 123 -0.76 4.72 -11.24
C ALA A 123 -0.91 4.15 -12.66
N LYS A 124 -0.68 4.96 -13.69
CA LYS A 124 -0.29 4.42 -15.02
C LYS A 124 0.91 3.49 -14.76
N PRO A 125 0.98 2.28 -15.36
CA PRO A 125 2.14 1.42 -15.20
C PRO A 125 3.39 2.22 -15.62
N GLN A 126 4.21 2.57 -14.64
CA GLN A 126 5.51 3.16 -14.91
C GLN A 126 6.30 2.08 -15.63
N ARG A 127 6.56 2.30 -16.92
CA ARG A 127 7.49 1.49 -17.69
C ARG A 127 8.79 1.42 -16.87
N PRO A 128 9.34 0.22 -16.63
CA PRO A 128 10.59 0.10 -15.88
C PRO A 128 11.63 1.07 -16.47
N PRO A 129 12.50 1.68 -15.65
CA PRO A 129 13.50 2.61 -16.15
C PRO A 129 14.24 1.92 -17.28
N ALA A 130 14.18 2.52 -18.47
CA ALA A 130 14.95 2.03 -19.60
C ALA A 130 16.39 1.94 -19.11
N SER A 131 16.92 0.72 -19.07
CA SER A 131 18.35 0.52 -18.88
C SER A 131 19.05 1.46 -19.87
N PRO A 132 20.06 2.24 -19.45
CA PRO A 132 20.80 3.06 -20.39
C PRO A 132 21.44 2.10 -21.39
N HIS A 133 20.82 1.99 -22.57
CA HIS A 133 21.38 1.24 -23.67
C HIS A 133 22.59 2.06 -24.10
N ILE A 134 23.77 1.59 -23.70
CA ILE A 134 25.05 2.00 -24.26
C ILE A 134 24.83 2.03 -25.77
N ALA A 135 25.11 3.17 -26.40
CA ALA A 135 24.95 3.39 -27.82
C ALA A 135 25.71 2.29 -28.57
N ALA A 136 24.98 1.34 -29.14
CA ALA A 136 25.54 0.38 -30.07
C ALA A 136 25.79 1.13 -31.39
N ALA A 137 27.05 1.15 -31.81
CA ALA A 137 27.51 1.65 -33.10
C ALA A 137 26.73 1.03 -34.28
N PRO A 138 26.62 1.72 -35.44
CA PRO A 138 25.79 1.28 -36.55
C PRO A 138 26.26 -0.05 -37.17
N PRO A 139 25.37 -0.79 -37.87
CA PRO A 139 25.70 -2.11 -38.41
C PRO A 139 26.69 -1.99 -39.57
N GLN A 140 27.84 -2.68 -39.47
CA GLN A 140 28.68 -2.94 -40.63
C GLN A 140 28.06 -4.05 -41.47
N GLU A 141 27.51 -3.64 -42.62
CA GLU A 141 27.21 -4.52 -43.74
C GLU A 141 28.52 -5.17 -44.23
N THR A 142 28.70 -6.46 -43.97
CA THR A 142 29.79 -7.23 -44.58
C THR A 142 29.32 -8.59 -45.10
N ALA A 143 29.69 -8.82 -46.36
CA ALA A 143 29.88 -10.09 -47.04
C ALA A 143 28.65 -10.87 -47.51
N ARG A 144 28.23 -10.52 -48.74
CA ARG A 144 27.66 -11.41 -49.76
C ARG A 144 28.33 -12.80 -49.74
N ARG A 145 27.58 -13.84 -49.39
CA ARG A 145 27.99 -15.24 -49.58
C ARG A 145 27.68 -15.66 -51.02
N LYS A 146 28.69 -16.13 -51.75
CA LYS A 146 28.55 -16.74 -53.09
C LYS A 146 27.99 -18.17 -52.95
N PRO A 147 27.12 -18.65 -53.87
CA PRO A 147 26.65 -20.03 -53.85
C PRO A 147 27.72 -21.00 -54.40
N ALA A 148 27.83 -22.17 -53.76
CA ALA A 148 28.69 -23.26 -54.18
C ALA A 148 28.16 -23.91 -55.47
N ARG A 149 29.03 -24.05 -56.49
CA ARG A 149 28.75 -24.77 -57.73
C ARG A 149 29.42 -26.14 -57.66
N ILE A 150 28.62 -27.18 -57.57
CA ILE A 150 29.08 -28.58 -57.61
C ILE A 150 29.40 -28.91 -59.07
N PHE A 151 30.65 -29.28 -59.36
CA PHE A 151 31.04 -29.87 -60.64
C PHE A 151 31.51 -31.30 -60.41
N ARG A 152 30.82 -32.26 -61.05
CA ARG A 152 31.24 -33.66 -61.19
C ARG A 152 32.17 -33.75 -62.41
N ALA A 153 33.31 -34.42 -62.27
CA ALA A 153 34.17 -34.79 -63.39
C ALA A 153 33.94 -36.27 -63.78
N PRO A 154 33.93 -36.61 -65.08
CA PRO A 154 33.86 -37.98 -65.55
C PRO A 154 35.22 -38.69 -65.50
N ARG A 155 35.22 -39.98 -65.18
CA ARG A 155 36.34 -40.91 -65.43
C ARG A 155 36.30 -41.30 -66.92
N SER A 156 37.40 -41.10 -67.62
CA SER A 156 37.73 -41.88 -68.82
C SER A 156 39.22 -42.20 -68.79
N VAL A 157 39.54 -43.49 -68.93
CA VAL A 157 40.89 -44.02 -69.11
C VAL A 157 40.85 -44.73 -70.45
N ALA A 158 41.70 -44.31 -71.38
CA ALA A 158 41.87 -44.94 -72.68
C ALA A 158 42.88 -46.09 -72.59
N SER A 159 42.66 -47.08 -73.44
CA SER A 159 43.35 -48.36 -73.60
C SER A 159 44.81 -48.24 -74.04
N ALA A 160 45.60 -49.25 -73.66
CA ALA A 160 46.64 -49.89 -74.46
C ALA A 160 46.62 -51.39 -74.15
#